data_AF-A0A9P4M0E8-F1
#
_entry.id   AF-A0A9P4M0E8-F1
#
_cell.length_a   1.000
_cell.length_b   1.000
_cell.length_c   1.000
_cell.angle_alpha   90.00
_cell.angle_beta   90.00
_cell.angle_gamma   90.00
#
_symmetry.space_group_name_H-M   'P 1'
#
loop_
_entity.id
_entity.type
_entity.pdbx_description
1 polymer ?
#
loop_
_entity_poly.entity_id
_entity_poly.type
_entity_poly.pdbx_seq_one_letter_code
_entity_poly.pdbx_strand_id
1 'polypeptide(L)'
;MARSEEDKISDGIAEDRGLSKSVSAITMSPELFEKLYLTPKVPHAGDYNKRFANPTPLGFLGFVISTFTFAMVMMGWGGASGLSPVLPTLGLSSPYATAADKTGAASPEYNAVIALYLIVWGFALFTFFIFTLKINTVFALIFFFVSVAAWVLSGAYWKVSKGEYEIAGHLQKVCLPYVSDFRDGEVLICLKAGGALLFIVAALGWYMCFIIMAGEMRITLKLPVGDLSHFWPKTDVELAIAERA
;
A
#
# COMPACT_ATOMS: atom_id res chain seq x y z
N MET A 1 -16.16 85.60 2.05
CA MET A 1 -16.72 84.50 1.25
C MET A 1 -16.63 83.20 2.05
N ALA A 2 -17.15 83.25 3.29
CA ALA A 2 -16.90 82.27 4.35
C ALA A 2 -18.22 81.99 5.11
N ARG A 3 -19.30 81.77 4.36
CA ARG A 3 -20.64 81.42 4.89
C ARG A 3 -21.31 80.31 4.08
N SER A 4 -20.56 79.64 3.21
CA SER A 4 -21.04 78.52 2.37
C SER A 4 -20.31 77.20 2.65
N GLU A 5 -19.46 77.15 3.68
CA GLU A 5 -18.72 75.94 4.07
C GLU A 5 -19.15 75.37 5.44
N GLU A 6 -19.85 76.13 6.29
CA GLU A 6 -20.39 75.60 7.55
C GLU A 6 -21.70 74.80 7.37
N ASP A 7 -22.50 75.09 6.33
CA ASP A 7 -23.74 74.35 6.03
C ASP A 7 -23.51 72.94 5.43
N LYS A 8 -22.27 72.58 5.09
CA LYS A 8 -21.95 71.22 4.61
C LYS A 8 -21.45 70.27 5.70
N ILE A 9 -21.23 70.77 6.91
CA ILE A 9 -20.68 69.96 8.02
C ILE A 9 -21.78 69.47 8.97
N SER A 10 -22.99 70.05 8.94
CA SER A 10 -24.08 69.69 9.87
C SER A 10 -25.10 68.66 9.36
N ASP A 11 -25.15 68.34 8.07
CA ASP A 11 -26.19 67.47 7.48
C ASP A 11 -25.71 66.05 7.15
N GLY A 12 -24.61 65.60 7.76
CA GLY A 12 -24.04 64.26 7.55
C GLY A 12 -24.09 63.32 8.76
N ILE A 13 -24.70 63.72 9.88
CA ILE A 13 -24.56 63.00 11.17
C ILE A 13 -25.88 62.41 11.69
N ALA A 14 -26.98 62.46 10.95
CA ALA A 14 -28.24 61.79 11.34
C ALA A 14 -28.77 60.90 10.20
N GLU A 15 -29.18 59.68 10.56
CA GLU A 15 -29.79 58.62 9.71
C GLU A 15 -28.84 58.01 8.66
N ASP A 16 -28.27 56.82 8.83
CA ASP A 16 -28.95 55.55 9.08
C ASP A 16 -28.00 54.61 9.84
N ARG A 17 -27.96 54.74 11.18
CA ARG A 17 -27.62 53.58 12.02
C ARG A 17 -28.90 52.79 12.17
N GLY A 18 -29.25 52.02 11.16
CA GLY A 18 -30.19 50.92 11.29
C GLY A 18 -29.74 50.10 12.47
N LEU A 19 -30.42 50.25 13.61
CA LEU A 19 -30.26 49.36 14.75
C LEU A 19 -30.38 47.96 14.17
N SER A 20 -29.32 47.17 14.24
CA SER A 20 -29.45 45.74 14.02
C SER A 20 -30.45 45.28 15.06
N LYS A 21 -31.71 45.09 14.65
CA LYS A 21 -32.68 44.38 15.46
C LYS A 21 -32.01 43.06 15.74
N SER A 22 -31.55 42.86 16.97
CA SER A 22 -31.24 41.53 17.45
C SER A 22 -32.53 40.77 17.29
N VAL A 23 -32.64 39.98 16.23
CA VAL A 23 -33.73 39.03 16.05
C VAL A 23 -33.49 37.96 17.09
N SER A 24 -33.93 38.21 18.33
CA SER A 24 -33.75 37.32 19.49
C SER A 24 -34.77 36.18 19.51
N ALA A 25 -35.23 35.74 18.35
CA ALA A 25 -36.15 34.63 18.21
C ALA A 25 -35.95 34.02 16.83
N ILE A 26 -34.80 33.38 16.61
CA ILE A 26 -34.69 32.39 15.53
C ILE A 26 -35.54 31.21 16.00
N THR A 27 -36.75 31.08 15.47
CA THR A 27 -37.53 29.85 15.63
C THR A 27 -36.83 28.78 14.80
N MET A 28 -35.87 28.08 15.40
CA MET A 28 -35.23 26.95 14.75
C MET A 28 -36.27 25.84 14.58
N SER A 29 -36.35 25.24 13.39
CA SER A 29 -37.18 24.04 13.21
C SER A 29 -36.65 22.91 14.11
N PRO A 30 -37.50 21.98 14.56
CA PRO A 30 -37.07 20.83 15.36
C PRO A 30 -35.92 20.05 14.68
N GLU A 31 -35.97 19.91 13.35
CA GLU A 31 -34.93 19.27 12.54
C GLU A 31 -33.60 20.05 12.53
N LEU A 32 -33.66 21.38 12.56
CA LEU A 32 -32.47 22.23 12.63
C LEU A 32 -31.84 22.20 14.03
N PHE A 33 -32.66 22.19 15.08
CA PHE A 33 -32.19 21.99 16.45
C PHE A 33 -31.54 20.62 16.61
N GLU A 34 -32.16 19.58 16.05
CA GLU A 34 -31.65 18.21 16.04
C GLU A 34 -30.32 18.10 15.27
N LYS A 35 -30.21 18.66 14.06
CA LYS A 35 -28.93 18.70 13.32
C LYS A 35 -27.83 19.49 14.04
N LEU A 36 -28.18 20.60 14.71
CA LEU A 36 -27.21 21.45 15.42
C LEU A 36 -26.70 20.77 16.71
N TYR A 37 -27.52 19.95 17.36
CA TYR A 37 -27.14 19.19 18.56
C TYR A 37 -26.54 17.82 18.26
N LEU A 38 -26.99 17.12 17.21
CA LEU A 38 -26.56 15.75 16.88
C LEU A 38 -25.35 15.70 15.93
N THR A 39 -25.15 16.75 15.12
CA THR A 39 -24.02 16.87 14.19
C THR A 39 -23.46 18.29 14.22
N PRO A 40 -22.80 18.71 15.32
CA PRO A 40 -22.08 19.97 15.33
C PRO A 40 -21.14 20.00 14.12
N LYS A 41 -21.18 21.10 13.34
CA LYS A 41 -20.29 21.27 12.19
C LYS A 41 -18.86 21.36 12.72
N VAL A 42 -18.18 20.21 12.73
CA VAL A 42 -16.78 20.12 13.10
C VAL A 42 -16.00 21.10 12.22
N PRO A 43 -15.09 21.91 12.78
CA PRO A 43 -14.25 22.78 11.97
C PRO A 43 -13.58 21.93 10.90
N HIS A 44 -13.69 22.36 9.64
CA HIS A 44 -13.13 21.68 8.48
C HIS A 44 -11.74 21.15 8.85
N ALA A 45 -11.53 19.84 8.66
CA ALA A 45 -10.23 19.20 8.84
C ALA A 45 -9.17 20.12 8.24
N GLY A 46 -8.20 20.56 9.07
CA GLY A 46 -7.22 21.56 8.66
C GLY A 46 -6.53 21.18 7.35
N ASP A 47 -5.89 22.15 6.68
CA ASP A 47 -5.13 21.96 5.43
C ASP A 47 -3.90 21.03 5.64
N TYR A 48 -4.13 19.76 6.00
CA TYR A 48 -3.10 18.75 6.26
C TYR A 48 -2.27 18.49 5.00
N ASN A 49 -2.88 18.61 3.82
CA ASN A 49 -2.20 18.55 2.52
C ASN A 49 -1.16 19.67 2.31
N LYS A 50 -1.23 20.77 3.08
CA LYS A 50 -0.20 21.83 3.08
C LYS A 50 0.80 21.70 4.23
N ARG A 51 0.48 20.87 5.24
CA ARG A 51 1.26 20.76 6.48
C ARG A 51 2.11 19.48 6.55
N PHE A 52 1.66 18.39 5.94
CA PHE A 52 2.34 17.10 5.96
C PHE A 52 2.53 16.55 4.54
N ALA A 53 3.66 15.88 4.33
CA ALA A 53 3.95 15.18 3.08
C ALA A 53 3.17 13.87 3.00
N ASN A 54 2.90 13.42 1.77
CA ASN A 54 2.35 12.11 1.51
C ASN A 54 3.35 11.01 1.95
N PRO A 55 3.02 10.13 2.91
CA PRO A 55 3.93 9.08 3.38
C PRO A 55 3.98 7.87 2.43
N THR A 56 3.05 7.75 1.47
CA THR A 56 2.94 6.59 0.59
C THR A 56 4.21 6.32 -0.23
N PRO A 57 4.86 7.31 -0.88
CA PRO A 57 6.11 7.07 -1.59
C PRO A 57 7.21 6.48 -0.71
N LEU A 58 7.30 6.93 0.54
CA LEU A 58 8.31 6.46 1.48
C LEU A 58 8.12 4.99 1.84
N GLY A 59 6.87 4.58 2.12
CA GLY A 59 6.52 3.18 2.36
C GLY A 59 6.80 2.29 1.15
N PHE A 60 6.45 2.75 -0.06
CA PHE A 60 6.73 2.03 -1.30
C PHE A 60 8.22 1.90 -1.57
N LEU A 61 9.01 2.94 -1.33
CA LEU A 61 10.45 2.91 -1.56
C LEU A 61 11.14 1.84 -0.71
N GLY A 62 10.82 1.75 0.58
CA GLY A 62 11.37 0.73 1.47
C GLY A 62 10.99 -0.70 1.06
N PHE A 63 9.73 -0.90 0.68
CA PHE A 63 9.24 -2.17 0.13
C PHE A 63 9.99 -2.56 -1.16
N VAL A 64 10.13 -1.62 -2.11
CA VAL A 64 10.76 -1.86 -3.41
C VAL A 64 12.23 -2.18 -3.26
N ILE A 65 13.00 -1.41 -2.47
CA ILE A 65 14.43 -1.66 -2.25
C ILE A 65 14.65 -3.06 -1.64
N SER A 66 13.86 -3.40 -0.62
CA SER A 66 13.99 -4.70 0.07
C SER A 66 13.59 -5.86 -0.84
N THR A 67 12.49 -5.73 -1.58
CA THR A 67 11.99 -6.79 -2.46
C THR A 67 12.89 -6.98 -3.68
N PHE A 68 13.41 -5.90 -4.27
CA PHE A 68 14.31 -5.95 -5.43
C PHE A 68 15.63 -6.63 -5.04
N THR A 69 16.24 -6.24 -3.91
CA THR A 69 17.47 -6.88 -3.41
C THR A 69 17.26 -8.35 -3.08
N PHE A 70 16.17 -8.69 -2.39
CA PHE A 70 15.83 -10.07 -2.08
C PHE A 70 15.61 -10.93 -3.34
N ALA A 71 14.93 -10.40 -4.35
CA ALA A 71 14.73 -11.08 -5.63
C ALA A 71 16.06 -11.35 -6.35
N MET A 72 16.97 -10.37 -6.39
CA MET A 72 18.29 -10.53 -7.03
C MET A 72 19.15 -11.59 -6.33
N VAL A 73 19.10 -11.65 -4.99
CA VAL A 73 19.80 -12.69 -4.20
C VAL A 73 19.24 -14.07 -4.50
N MET A 74 17.91 -14.22 -4.55
CA MET A 74 17.28 -15.50 -4.90
C MET A 74 17.50 -15.91 -6.35
N MET A 75 17.70 -14.96 -7.26
CA MET A 75 18.04 -15.23 -8.67
C MET A 75 19.53 -15.54 -8.89
N GLY A 76 20.38 -15.49 -7.86
CA GLY A 76 21.78 -15.87 -8.00
C GLY A 76 22.69 -14.80 -8.58
N TRP A 77 22.24 -13.53 -8.64
CA TRP A 77 22.97 -12.51 -9.38
C TRP A 77 24.31 -12.20 -8.72
N GLY A 78 25.41 -12.20 -9.49
CA GLY A 78 26.75 -11.94 -8.97
C GLY A 78 27.30 -13.04 -8.04
N GLY A 79 26.75 -14.25 -8.08
CA GLY A 79 27.12 -15.34 -7.17
C GLY A 79 26.47 -15.24 -5.79
N ALA A 80 25.58 -14.27 -5.58
CA ALA A 80 24.80 -14.18 -4.35
C ALA A 80 23.94 -15.43 -4.19
N SER A 81 24.02 -16.08 -3.04
CA SER A 81 23.23 -17.27 -2.75
C SER A 81 22.91 -17.33 -1.28
N GLY A 82 21.72 -17.81 -0.94
CA GLY A 82 21.31 -18.00 0.44
C GLY A 82 19.85 -17.67 0.66
N LEU A 83 19.30 -18.32 1.68
CA LEU A 83 17.94 -18.09 2.20
C LEU A 83 17.91 -17.05 3.31
N SER A 84 19.05 -16.44 3.61
CA SER A 84 19.12 -15.46 4.68
C SER A 84 18.24 -14.27 4.29
N PRO A 85 17.21 -13.96 5.10
CA PRO A 85 16.44 -12.74 4.91
C PRO A 85 17.41 -11.56 4.86
N VAL A 86 17.03 -10.47 4.17
CA VAL A 86 17.84 -9.25 4.00
C VAL A 86 18.23 -8.57 5.35
N LEU A 87 17.83 -9.15 6.49
CA LEU A 87 18.21 -8.73 7.85
C LEU A 87 18.80 -9.90 8.68
N PRO A 88 20.04 -10.33 8.40
CA PRO A 88 20.76 -11.27 9.28
C PRO A 88 21.00 -10.69 10.69
N THR A 89 20.90 -9.35 10.85
CA THR A 89 21.09 -8.64 12.12
C THR A 89 20.06 -8.96 13.20
N LEU A 90 18.88 -9.49 12.84
CA LEU A 90 17.82 -9.79 13.79
C LEU A 90 18.04 -11.10 14.56
N GLY A 91 19.04 -11.91 14.18
CA GLY A 91 19.41 -13.12 14.93
C GLY A 91 18.31 -14.16 15.05
N LEU A 92 17.31 -14.15 14.16
CA LEU A 92 16.10 -14.99 14.25
C LEU A 92 16.39 -16.50 14.23
N SER A 93 17.53 -16.91 13.66
CA SER A 93 17.96 -18.30 13.62
C SER A 93 18.77 -18.73 14.85
N SER A 94 19.26 -17.79 15.67
CA SER A 94 20.09 -18.08 16.84
C SER A 94 19.47 -19.03 17.86
N PRO A 95 18.15 -19.00 18.14
CA PRO A 95 17.52 -19.97 19.05
C PRO A 95 17.55 -21.42 18.54
N TYR A 96 17.77 -21.61 17.23
CA TYR A 96 17.83 -22.92 16.58
C TYR A 96 19.27 -23.41 16.37
N ALA A 97 20.27 -22.70 16.90
CA ALA A 97 21.65 -23.09 16.79
C ALA A 97 21.92 -24.38 17.59
N THR A 98 22.68 -25.29 16.99
CA THR A 98 23.12 -26.54 17.60
C THR A 98 24.65 -26.59 17.65
N ALA A 99 25.22 -27.59 18.34
CA ALA A 99 26.66 -27.80 18.34
C ALA A 99 27.23 -28.05 16.92
N ALA A 100 26.41 -28.58 16.01
CA ALA A 100 26.77 -28.85 14.61
C ALA A 100 26.53 -27.65 13.68
N ASP A 101 25.45 -26.89 13.88
CA ASP A 101 25.15 -25.66 13.14
C ASP A 101 25.06 -24.47 14.11
N LYS A 102 26.14 -23.69 14.19
CA LYS A 102 26.22 -22.51 15.06
C LYS A 102 25.32 -21.35 14.62
N THR A 103 24.79 -21.40 13.39
CA THR A 103 23.91 -20.34 12.86
C THR A 103 22.42 -20.65 13.07
N GLY A 104 22.07 -21.94 13.16
CA GLY A 104 20.68 -22.41 13.25
C GLY A 104 19.86 -22.18 11.97
N ALA A 105 20.44 -21.58 10.93
CA ALA A 105 19.72 -21.19 9.72
C ALA A 105 19.42 -22.39 8.80
N ALA A 106 20.21 -23.46 8.90
CA ALA A 106 19.97 -24.70 8.18
C ALA A 106 19.06 -25.68 8.95
N SER A 107 18.66 -25.32 10.19
CA SER A 107 17.83 -26.21 11.02
C SER A 107 16.47 -26.48 10.37
N PRO A 108 15.98 -27.72 10.42
CA PRO A 108 14.65 -28.08 9.92
C PRO A 108 13.53 -27.23 10.54
N GLU A 109 13.65 -26.94 11.84
CA GLU A 109 12.65 -26.22 12.64
C GLU A 109 12.57 -24.75 12.22
N TYR A 110 13.71 -24.07 12.05
CA TYR A 110 13.74 -22.68 11.59
C TYR A 110 13.09 -22.53 10.20
N ASN A 111 13.40 -23.45 9.28
CA ASN A 111 12.85 -23.41 7.93
C ASN A 111 11.35 -23.73 7.90
N ALA A 112 10.86 -24.62 8.79
CA ALA A 112 9.42 -24.87 8.96
C ALA A 112 8.67 -23.63 9.46
N VAL A 113 9.26 -22.89 10.40
CA VAL A 113 8.69 -21.64 10.92
C VAL A 113 8.57 -20.57 9.83
N ILE A 114 9.59 -20.42 8.98
CA ILE A 114 9.52 -19.51 7.83
C ILE A 114 8.40 -19.94 6.87
N ALA A 115 8.27 -21.24 6.61
CA ALA A 115 7.25 -21.74 5.70
C ALA A 115 5.82 -21.46 6.22
N LEU A 116 5.58 -21.66 7.53
CA LEU A 116 4.31 -21.33 8.19
C LEU A 116 4.04 -19.81 8.19
N TYR A 117 5.06 -19.01 8.48
CA TYR A 117 4.97 -17.55 8.43
C TYR A 117 4.52 -17.07 7.05
N LEU A 118 5.11 -17.61 5.99
CA LEU A 118 4.76 -17.26 4.62
C LEU A 118 3.35 -17.69 4.20
N ILE A 119 2.78 -18.76 4.78
CA ILE A 119 1.37 -19.14 4.56
C ILE A 119 0.43 -18.09 5.15
N VAL A 120 0.69 -17.67 6.38
CA VAL A 120 -0.14 -16.65 7.05
C VAL A 120 -0.06 -15.32 6.28
N TRP A 121 1.15 -14.92 5.86
CA TRP A 121 1.33 -13.77 4.99
C TRP A 121 0.69 -13.96 3.61
N GLY A 122 0.71 -15.17 3.06
CA GLY A 122 0.05 -15.52 1.80
C GLY A 122 -1.45 -15.21 1.84
N PHE A 123 -2.14 -15.55 2.93
CA PHE A 123 -3.55 -15.20 3.12
C PHE A 123 -3.77 -13.68 3.25
N ALA A 124 -2.92 -12.98 3.99
CA ALA A 124 -3.01 -11.53 4.12
C ALA A 124 -2.80 -10.82 2.77
N LEU A 125 -1.76 -11.21 2.03
CA LEU A 125 -1.44 -10.65 0.70
C LEU A 125 -2.51 -10.99 -0.34
N PHE A 126 -3.10 -12.18 -0.26
CA PHE A 126 -4.24 -12.55 -1.10
C PHE A 126 -5.47 -11.68 -0.83
N THR A 127 -5.74 -11.36 0.43
CA THR A 127 -6.82 -10.44 0.80
C THR A 127 -6.58 -9.05 0.22
N PHE A 128 -5.35 -8.54 0.34
CA PHE A 128 -4.98 -7.26 -0.27
C PHE A 128 -5.10 -7.28 -1.80
N PHE A 129 -4.72 -8.39 -2.45
CA PHE A 129 -4.93 -8.56 -3.89
C PHE A 129 -6.40 -8.32 -4.27
N ILE A 130 -7.35 -8.98 -3.60
CA ILE A 130 -8.78 -8.81 -3.88
C ILE A 130 -9.21 -7.34 -3.76
N PHE A 131 -8.78 -6.63 -2.72
CA PHE A 131 -9.15 -5.22 -2.55
C PHE A 131 -8.48 -4.29 -3.55
N THR A 132 -7.29 -4.61 -4.02
CA THR A 132 -6.59 -3.79 -5.03
C THR A 132 -7.21 -3.86 -6.42
N LEU A 133 -8.05 -4.88 -6.70
CA LEU A 133 -8.84 -4.98 -7.94
C LEU A 133 -9.82 -3.81 -8.12
N LYS A 134 -10.12 -3.05 -7.06
CA LYS A 134 -10.95 -1.83 -7.15
C LYS A 134 -10.14 -0.56 -7.44
N ILE A 135 -8.82 -0.60 -7.29
CA ILE A 135 -7.95 0.58 -7.31
C ILE A 135 -7.36 0.77 -8.71
N ASN A 136 -6.38 -0.04 -9.08
CA ASN A 136 -5.71 0.04 -10.38
C ASN A 136 -5.02 -1.28 -10.74
N THR A 137 -4.74 -1.45 -12.03
CA THR A 137 -4.22 -2.69 -12.60
C THR A 137 -2.80 -2.96 -12.12
N VAL A 138 -1.96 -1.93 -11.98
CA VAL A 138 -0.57 -2.12 -11.56
C VAL A 138 -0.47 -2.59 -10.10
N PHE A 139 -1.26 -2.02 -9.19
CA PHE A 139 -1.36 -2.51 -7.80
C PHE A 139 -1.94 -3.91 -7.74
N ALA A 140 -2.98 -4.19 -8.53
CA ALA A 140 -3.53 -5.54 -8.62
C ALA A 140 -2.46 -6.56 -9.06
N LEU A 141 -1.64 -6.23 -10.06
CA LEU A 141 -0.55 -7.10 -10.51
C LEU A 141 0.54 -7.27 -9.44
N ILE A 142 0.92 -6.19 -8.74
CA ILE A 142 1.88 -6.25 -7.62
C ILE A 142 1.40 -7.23 -6.55
N PHE A 143 0.15 -7.11 -6.11
CA PHE A 143 -0.39 -7.98 -5.07
C PHE A 143 -0.68 -9.41 -5.57
N PHE A 144 -1.03 -9.57 -6.84
CA PHE A 144 -1.16 -10.89 -7.46
C PHE A 144 0.17 -11.65 -7.43
N PHE A 145 1.22 -11.05 -8.01
CA PHE A 145 2.52 -11.71 -8.10
C PHE A 145 3.17 -11.92 -6.73
N VAL A 146 3.03 -10.98 -5.79
CA VAL A 146 3.57 -11.16 -4.43
C VAL A 146 2.81 -12.25 -3.67
N SER A 147 1.49 -12.39 -3.88
CA SER A 147 0.70 -13.45 -3.27
C SER A 147 1.14 -14.82 -3.80
N VAL A 148 1.23 -14.98 -5.13
CA VAL A 148 1.74 -16.21 -5.75
C VAL A 148 3.16 -16.52 -5.27
N ALA A 149 4.03 -15.51 -5.19
CA ALA A 149 5.39 -15.68 -4.70
C ALA A 149 5.41 -16.16 -3.24
N ALA A 150 4.57 -15.63 -2.35
CA ALA A 150 4.51 -16.05 -0.95
C ALA A 150 4.13 -17.54 -0.80
N TRP A 151 3.15 -18.01 -1.57
CA TRP A 151 2.75 -19.42 -1.59
C TRP A 151 3.87 -20.33 -2.14
N VAL A 152 4.52 -19.91 -3.23
CA VAL A 152 5.65 -20.66 -3.82
C VAL A 152 6.85 -20.71 -2.86
N LEU A 153 7.21 -19.59 -2.24
CA LEU A 153 8.30 -19.53 -1.27
C LEU A 153 8.00 -20.41 -0.05
N SER A 154 6.77 -20.39 0.46
CA SER A 154 6.38 -21.26 1.57
C SER A 154 6.61 -22.73 1.23
N GLY A 155 6.13 -23.18 0.06
CA GLY A 155 6.37 -24.54 -0.42
C GLY A 155 7.85 -24.89 -0.52
N ALA A 156 8.68 -23.95 -0.96
CA ALA A 156 10.12 -24.14 -1.01
C ALA A 156 10.75 -24.30 0.37
N TYR A 157 10.41 -23.43 1.34
CA TYR A 157 10.92 -23.55 2.72
C TYR A 157 10.45 -24.84 3.42
N TRP A 158 9.26 -25.35 3.08
CA TRP A 158 8.80 -26.66 3.56
C TRP A 158 9.67 -27.81 3.03
N LYS A 159 10.14 -27.71 1.78
CA LYS A 159 11.06 -28.67 1.17
C LYS A 159 12.47 -28.57 1.77
N VAL A 160 12.94 -27.36 2.07
CA VAL A 160 14.19 -27.14 2.82
C VAL A 160 14.13 -27.80 4.20
N SER A 161 13.00 -27.68 4.91
CA SER A 161 12.81 -28.30 6.22
C SER A 161 12.89 -29.83 6.17
N LYS A 162 12.45 -30.46 5.08
CA LYS A 162 12.55 -31.92 4.86
C LYS A 162 13.93 -32.40 4.38
N GLY A 163 14.88 -31.50 4.17
CA GLY A 163 16.21 -31.82 3.63
C GLY A 163 16.24 -32.02 2.11
N GLU A 164 15.15 -31.73 1.39
CA GLU A 164 15.06 -31.81 -0.08
C GLU A 164 15.57 -30.52 -0.74
N TYR A 165 16.86 -30.22 -0.58
CA TYR A 165 17.46 -28.94 -0.99
C TYR A 165 17.48 -28.71 -2.52
N GLU A 166 17.60 -29.77 -3.33
CA GLU A 166 17.58 -29.67 -4.79
C GLU A 166 16.23 -29.16 -5.30
N ILE A 167 15.14 -29.78 -4.83
CA ILE A 167 13.77 -29.40 -5.18
C ILE A 167 13.44 -28.00 -4.65
N ALA A 168 13.89 -27.67 -3.43
CA ALA A 168 13.74 -26.33 -2.87
C ALA A 168 14.46 -25.27 -3.71
N GLY A 169 15.67 -25.57 -4.19
CA GLY A 169 16.44 -24.70 -5.07
C GLY A 169 15.70 -24.38 -6.37
N HIS A 170 15.05 -25.38 -6.99
CA HIS A 170 14.24 -25.18 -8.19
C HIS A 170 12.99 -24.33 -7.98
N LEU A 171 12.42 -24.31 -6.77
CA LEU A 171 11.24 -23.51 -6.43
C LEU A 171 11.61 -22.05 -6.12
N GLN A 172 12.79 -21.80 -5.53
CA GLN A 172 13.25 -20.46 -5.17
C GLN A 172 13.94 -19.72 -6.32
N LYS A 173 14.78 -20.42 -7.09
CA LYS A 173 15.66 -19.80 -8.10
C LYS A 173 15.06 -19.88 -9.50
N VAL A 174 15.19 -18.80 -10.29
CA VAL A 174 15.13 -18.94 -11.77
C VAL A 174 16.49 -19.42 -12.19
N CYS A 175 16.57 -20.65 -12.70
CA CYS A 175 17.64 -20.96 -13.63
C CYS A 175 17.19 -20.44 -15.00
N LEU A 176 17.94 -19.51 -15.59
CA LEU A 176 17.81 -19.20 -17.02
C LEU A 176 17.95 -20.52 -17.81
N PRO A 177 17.27 -20.66 -18.96
CA PRO A 177 16.96 -21.97 -19.54
C PRO A 177 18.19 -22.89 -19.70
N TYR A 178 18.17 -24.00 -18.97
CA TYR A 178 18.79 -25.27 -19.35
C TYR A 178 17.70 -26.35 -19.27
N VAL A 179 17.49 -27.03 -20.39
CA VAL A 179 16.52 -28.11 -20.56
C VAL A 179 17.18 -29.41 -20.11
N SER A 180 16.57 -30.10 -19.16
CA SER A 180 16.71 -31.55 -19.02
C SER A 180 15.32 -32.16 -18.92
N ASP A 181 15.03 -32.94 -19.96
CA ASP A 181 13.92 -33.85 -20.27
C ASP A 181 12.71 -33.96 -19.32
N PHE A 182 11.54 -33.90 -19.94
CA PHE A 182 10.20 -33.98 -19.34
C PHE A 182 9.66 -35.39 -19.57
N ARG A 183 9.73 -36.25 -18.55
CA ARG A 183 9.02 -37.53 -18.58
C ARG A 183 8.49 -37.88 -17.18
N ASP A 184 7.23 -38.29 -17.19
CA ASP A 184 6.40 -38.83 -16.11
C ASP A 184 5.58 -37.82 -15.29
N GLY A 185 4.26 -37.96 -15.45
CA GLY A 185 3.26 -37.04 -14.97
C GLY A 185 3.06 -37.10 -13.45
N GLU A 186 3.30 -35.96 -12.82
CA GLU A 186 2.43 -35.42 -11.78
C GLU A 186 2.08 -33.98 -12.18
N VAL A 187 0.79 -33.61 -12.13
CA VAL A 187 0.40 -32.21 -12.28
C VAL A 187 0.75 -31.49 -10.98
N LEU A 188 1.94 -30.90 -10.96
CA LEU A 188 2.30 -29.86 -10.00
C LEU A 188 2.63 -28.61 -10.82
N ILE A 189 1.93 -27.51 -10.57
CA ILE A 189 2.17 -26.22 -11.22
C ILE A 189 3.59 -25.77 -10.85
N CYS A 190 4.58 -26.16 -11.64
CA CYS A 190 5.98 -25.75 -11.50
C CYS A 190 6.12 -24.28 -11.94
N LEU A 191 5.69 -23.37 -11.05
CA LEU A 191 6.17 -21.99 -11.04
C LEU A 191 7.66 -22.02 -10.70
N LYS A 192 8.50 -22.25 -11.72
CA LYS A 192 9.95 -22.09 -11.60
C LYS A 192 10.21 -20.63 -11.23
N ALA A 193 10.56 -20.44 -9.95
CA ALA A 193 11.08 -19.25 -9.26
C ALA A 193 10.12 -18.21 -8.68
N GLY A 194 9.92 -18.31 -7.37
CA GLY A 194 9.46 -17.18 -6.57
C GLY A 194 10.35 -15.93 -6.68
N GLY A 195 11.66 -16.08 -6.93
CA GLY A 195 12.57 -14.95 -7.15
C GLY A 195 12.23 -14.07 -8.36
N ALA A 196 11.84 -14.64 -9.50
CA ALA A 196 11.44 -13.83 -10.66
C ALA A 196 10.09 -13.16 -10.47
N LEU A 197 9.16 -13.80 -9.78
CA LEU A 197 7.89 -13.17 -9.44
C LEU A 197 8.13 -11.93 -8.58
N LEU A 198 9.00 -12.01 -7.56
CA LEU A 198 9.38 -10.86 -6.75
C LEU A 198 10.19 -9.81 -7.53
N PHE A 199 10.98 -10.20 -8.53
CA PHE A 199 11.66 -9.26 -9.41
C PHE A 199 10.65 -8.43 -10.23
N ILE A 200 9.63 -9.07 -10.81
CA ILE A 200 8.54 -8.39 -11.52
C ILE A 200 7.78 -7.46 -10.57
N VAL A 201 7.44 -7.94 -9.36
CA VAL A 201 6.81 -7.12 -8.32
C VAL A 201 7.62 -5.87 -8.02
N ALA A 202 8.94 -6.01 -7.88
CA ALA A 202 9.81 -4.90 -7.54
C ALA A 202 10.00 -3.93 -8.72
N ALA A 203 10.01 -4.41 -9.97
CA ALA A 203 10.00 -3.56 -11.16
C ALA A 203 8.68 -2.75 -11.29
N LEU A 204 7.53 -3.40 -11.07
CA LEU A 204 6.22 -2.72 -11.04
C LEU A 204 6.12 -1.74 -9.85
N GLY A 205 6.69 -2.10 -8.71
CA GLY A 205 6.78 -1.21 -7.55
C GLY A 205 7.62 0.03 -7.82
N TRP A 206 8.74 -0.11 -8.55
CA TRP A 206 9.54 1.05 -9.00
C TRP A 206 8.75 1.96 -9.92
N TYR A 207 7.99 1.38 -10.86
CA TYR A 207 7.09 2.13 -11.73
C TYR A 207 6.05 2.93 -10.92
N MET A 208 5.43 2.33 -9.91
CA MET A 208 4.48 3.03 -9.04
C MET A 208 5.13 4.12 -8.19
N CYS A 209 6.31 3.85 -7.61
CA CYS A 209 7.05 4.84 -6.83
C CYS A 209 7.35 6.10 -7.67
N PHE A 210 7.79 5.91 -8.91
CA PHE A 210 8.05 7.00 -9.83
C PHE A 210 6.78 7.81 -10.16
N ILE A 211 5.65 7.16 -10.42
CA ILE A 211 4.37 7.83 -10.72
C ILE A 211 3.88 8.66 -9.53
N ILE A 212 3.93 8.10 -8.32
CA ILE A 212 3.43 8.81 -7.13
C ILE A 212 4.35 10.01 -6.84
N MET A 213 5.68 9.85 -6.93
CA MET A 213 6.61 10.98 -6.75
C MET A 213 6.47 12.04 -7.84
N ALA A 214 6.25 11.65 -9.10
CA ALA A 214 5.97 12.60 -10.17
C ALA A 214 4.71 13.43 -9.87
N GLY A 215 3.66 12.79 -9.33
CA GLY A 215 2.45 13.47 -8.86
C GLY A 215 2.71 14.49 -7.74
N GLU A 216 3.47 14.11 -6.71
CA GLU A 216 3.83 15.01 -5.59
C GLU A 216 4.71 16.18 -6.04
N MET A 217 5.64 15.95 -6.96
CA MET A 217 6.51 17.00 -7.54
C MET A 217 5.80 17.86 -8.59
N ARG A 218 4.48 17.67 -8.78
CA ARG A 218 3.64 18.36 -9.77
C ARG A 218 4.14 18.21 -11.21
N ILE A 219 4.84 17.12 -11.49
CA ILE A 219 5.24 16.74 -12.85
C ILE A 219 4.00 16.11 -13.51
N THR A 220 3.49 16.71 -14.58
CA THR A 220 2.28 16.30 -15.31
C THR A 220 2.49 15.07 -16.21
N LEU A 221 3.32 14.12 -15.79
CA LEU A 221 3.54 12.88 -16.52
C LEU A 221 2.42 11.88 -16.19
N LYS A 222 1.42 11.76 -17.07
CA LYS A 222 0.32 10.80 -16.92
C LYS A 222 0.71 9.44 -17.49
N LEU A 223 1.40 8.63 -16.70
CA LEU A 223 1.70 7.25 -17.07
C LEU A 223 0.49 6.34 -16.80
N PRO A 224 0.22 5.34 -17.66
CA PRO A 224 -0.95 4.49 -17.54
C PRO A 224 -0.82 3.53 -16.36
N VAL A 225 -1.77 3.62 -15.41
CA VAL A 225 -1.87 2.68 -14.27
C VAL A 225 -3.01 1.67 -14.43
N GLY A 226 -3.88 1.86 -15.43
CA GLY A 226 -5.03 1.02 -15.72
C GLY A 226 -6.11 1.09 -14.63
N ASP A 227 -7.07 1.98 -14.78
CA ASP A 227 -8.17 2.15 -13.81
C ASP A 227 -9.15 0.96 -13.87
N LEU A 228 -9.22 0.20 -12.78
CA LEU A 228 -10.13 -0.95 -12.65
C LEU A 228 -11.47 -0.57 -12.01
N SER A 229 -11.63 0.67 -11.55
CA SER A 229 -12.85 1.12 -10.85
C SER A 229 -14.10 1.02 -11.73
N HIS A 230 -13.95 1.09 -13.05
CA HIS A 230 -15.05 0.94 -14.00
C HIS A 230 -15.72 -0.44 -13.97
N PHE A 231 -15.04 -1.48 -13.49
CA PHE A 231 -15.61 -2.82 -13.32
C PHE A 231 -16.51 -2.93 -12.08
N TRP A 232 -16.49 -1.94 -11.18
CA TRP A 232 -17.23 -1.97 -9.93
C TRP A 232 -18.42 -1.01 -9.95
N PRO A 233 -19.62 -1.45 -9.57
CA PRO A 233 -20.78 -0.57 -9.41
C PRO A 233 -20.47 0.56 -8.41
N LYS A 234 -20.82 1.80 -8.76
CA LYS A 234 -20.69 2.94 -7.85
C LYS A 234 -21.66 2.76 -6.69
N THR A 235 -21.14 2.83 -5.46
CA THR A 235 -21.92 2.72 -4.22
C THR A 235 -22.47 4.09 -3.77
N ASP A 236 -22.58 5.06 -4.67
CA ASP A 236 -22.99 6.45 -4.38
C ASP A 236 -24.50 6.58 -4.03
N VAL A 237 -25.21 5.46 -3.85
CA VAL A 237 -26.68 5.41 -3.84
C VAL A 237 -27.31 5.73 -2.47
N GLU A 238 -26.55 5.91 -1.38
CA GLU A 238 -27.15 6.23 -0.06
C GLU A 238 -26.66 7.50 0.62
N LEU A 239 -25.46 8.01 0.32
CA LEU A 239 -24.94 9.21 1.00
C LEU A 239 -25.52 10.52 0.45
N ALA A 240 -25.81 10.59 -0.85
CA ALA A 240 -26.45 11.77 -1.46
C ALA A 240 -27.93 11.93 -1.04
N ILE A 241 -28.58 10.85 -0.59
CA ILE A 241 -29.95 10.88 -0.06
C ILE A 241 -29.92 11.32 1.41
N ALA A 242 -28.91 10.89 2.18
CA ALA A 242 -28.67 11.38 3.54
C ALA A 242 -28.26 12.86 3.61
N GLU A 243 -27.66 13.42 2.54
CA GLU A 243 -27.32 14.85 2.45
C GLU A 243 -28.49 15.74 1.99
N ARG A 244 -29.58 15.17 1.47
CA ARG A 244 -30.75 15.91 0.94
C ARG A 244 -32.02 15.80 1.80
N ALA A 245 -31.95 15.14 2.95
CA ALA A 245 -32.93 15.21 4.04
C ALA A 245 -32.28 15.94 5.23
#